data_AF-U5DN26-F1
#
_entry.id   AF-U5DN26-F1
#
_cell.length_a   1.000
_cell.length_b   1.000
_cell.length_c   1.000
_cell.angle_alpha   90.00
_cell.angle_beta   90.00
_cell.angle_gamma   90.00
#
_symmetry.space_group_name_H-M   'P 1'
#
loop_
_entity.id
_entity.type
_entity.pdbx_description
1 polymer ?
#
loop_
_entity_poly.entity_id
_entity_poly.type
_entity_poly.pdbx_seq_one_letter_code
_entity_poly.pdbx_strand_id
1 'polypeptide(L)'
;MKKIPTVFRRNPDNMREILDEAHPDCAWVFAGEGIATRKYDGTCVKVEAGKYFKRREVGKGKPIPHGFIEADRDEVTGKRVGWIEIEPCDPENKWHMAAFDESLPDGTYELVGPKVQGNPEDLEEHQLLSHADAKRYEDVPRTFEGLLEWLRSRDIEGLVFHHPDGRMAKIKKRDFGLKRKP
;
A
#
# COMPACT_ATOMS: atom_id res chain seq x y z
N MET A 1 -5.67 1.88 -9.55
CA MET A 1 -5.07 0.73 -8.84
C MET A 1 -6.19 0.01 -8.13
N LYS A 2 -6.42 -1.26 -8.46
CA LYS A 2 -7.43 -2.08 -7.77
C LYS A 2 -7.01 -2.34 -6.34
N LYS A 3 -7.97 -2.48 -5.42
CA LYS A 3 -7.67 -2.85 -4.03
C LYS A 3 -6.98 -4.21 -3.98
N ILE A 4 -5.74 -4.24 -3.51
CA ILE A 4 -4.97 -5.48 -3.34
C ILE A 4 -5.49 -6.26 -2.12
N PRO A 5 -5.84 -7.56 -2.26
CA PRO A 5 -6.33 -8.41 -1.17
C PRO A 5 -5.24 -8.72 -0.14
N THR A 6 -5.66 -9.00 1.10
CA THR A 6 -4.76 -9.59 2.11
C THR A 6 -4.58 -11.09 1.81
N VAL A 7 -3.38 -11.65 1.97
CA VAL A 7 -3.10 -13.07 1.63
C VAL A 7 -3.95 -14.06 2.42
N PHE A 8 -4.35 -13.71 3.64
CA PHE A 8 -5.25 -14.48 4.50
C PHE A 8 -6.65 -13.88 4.55
N ARG A 9 -7.66 -14.72 4.81
CA ARG A 9 -9.03 -14.30 5.06
C ARG A 9 -9.10 -13.41 6.29
N ARG A 10 -10.00 -12.42 6.24
CA ARG A 10 -10.35 -11.60 7.41
C ARG A 10 -11.39 -12.33 8.24
N ASN A 11 -11.29 -12.22 9.56
CA ASN A 11 -12.33 -12.69 10.46
C ASN A 11 -13.62 -11.87 10.19
N PRO A 12 -14.75 -12.49 9.81
CA PRO A 12 -15.99 -11.76 9.51
C PRO A 12 -16.58 -11.05 10.74
N ASP A 13 -16.32 -11.58 11.94
CA ASP A 13 -16.79 -11.00 13.21
C ASP A 13 -15.89 -9.84 13.66
N ASN A 14 -14.62 -9.84 13.23
CA ASN A 14 -13.68 -8.76 13.49
C ASN A 14 -12.72 -8.54 12.30
N MET A 15 -13.09 -7.63 11.41
CA MET A 15 -12.32 -7.31 10.19
C MET A 15 -10.90 -6.76 10.44
N ARG A 16 -10.49 -6.55 11.70
CA ARG A 16 -9.10 -6.22 12.06
C ARG A 16 -8.21 -7.45 12.13
N GLU A 17 -8.79 -8.63 12.39
CA GLU A 17 -8.09 -9.91 12.52
C GLU A 17 -8.06 -10.67 11.19
N ILE A 18 -7.08 -11.56 11.06
CA ILE A 18 -6.97 -12.53 9.98
C ILE A 18 -7.10 -13.95 10.54
N LEU A 19 -7.56 -14.87 9.71
CA LEU A 19 -7.64 -16.30 10.00
C LEU A 19 -6.44 -17.01 9.34
N ASP A 20 -6.03 -18.17 9.87
CA ASP A 20 -5.08 -19.06 9.19
C ASP A 20 -5.78 -19.82 8.04
N GLU A 21 -6.29 -19.05 7.09
CA GLU A 21 -6.99 -19.53 5.92
C GLU A 21 -6.59 -18.65 4.73
N ALA A 22 -6.09 -19.26 3.67
CA ALA A 22 -5.72 -18.53 2.45
C ALA A 22 -6.93 -17.80 1.87
N HIS A 23 -6.74 -16.54 1.46
CA HIS A 23 -7.73 -15.84 0.66
C HIS A 23 -7.79 -16.52 -0.73
N PRO A 24 -8.97 -16.86 -1.28
CA PRO A 24 -9.08 -17.59 -2.54
C PRO A 24 -8.31 -16.93 -3.70
N ASP A 25 -8.42 -15.61 -3.84
CA ASP A 25 -7.71 -14.83 -4.88
C ASP A 25 -6.18 -14.79 -4.69
N CYS A 26 -5.68 -15.29 -3.56
CA CYS A 26 -4.27 -15.29 -3.17
C CYS A 26 -3.66 -16.71 -3.15
N ALA A 27 -4.38 -17.75 -3.59
CA ALA A 27 -3.90 -19.13 -3.55
C ALA A 27 -2.53 -19.33 -4.24
N TRP A 28 -2.27 -18.57 -5.30
CA TRP A 28 -0.99 -18.53 -6.03
C TRP A 28 0.20 -18.14 -5.14
N VAL A 29 -0.02 -17.31 -4.11
CA VAL A 29 1.02 -16.99 -3.14
C VAL A 29 1.46 -18.27 -2.45
N PHE A 30 0.53 -19.06 -1.93
CA PHE A 30 0.81 -20.29 -1.20
C PHE A 30 1.37 -21.41 -2.10
N ALA A 31 1.09 -21.36 -3.40
CA ALA A 31 1.71 -22.24 -4.41
C ALA A 31 3.17 -21.88 -4.73
N GLY A 32 3.73 -20.82 -4.11
CA GLY A 32 5.11 -20.38 -4.33
C GLY A 32 5.28 -19.38 -5.48
N GLU A 33 4.20 -18.91 -6.10
CA GLU A 33 4.26 -18.05 -7.28
C GLU A 33 4.48 -16.58 -6.92
N GLY A 34 5.10 -15.82 -7.83
CA GLY A 34 5.32 -14.38 -7.68
C GLY A 34 6.41 -13.99 -6.67
N ILE A 35 6.76 -12.71 -6.67
CA ILE A 35 7.91 -12.15 -5.92
C ILE A 35 7.39 -11.26 -4.79
N ALA A 36 7.96 -11.41 -3.59
CA ALA A 36 7.65 -10.54 -2.46
C ALA A 36 8.53 -9.28 -2.47
N THR A 37 7.91 -8.11 -2.33
CA THR A 37 8.59 -6.82 -2.15
C THR A 37 8.19 -6.17 -0.85
N ARG A 38 9.03 -5.26 -0.35
CA ARG A 38 8.73 -4.45 0.83
C ARG A 38 7.47 -3.62 0.59
N LYS A 39 6.56 -3.67 1.55
CA LYS A 39 5.50 -2.66 1.66
C LYS A 39 6.00 -1.49 2.52
N TYR A 40 6.03 -0.30 1.93
CA TYR A 40 6.29 0.96 2.64
C TYR A 40 5.03 1.51 3.29
N ASP A 41 5.19 2.08 4.48
CA ASP A 41 4.11 2.68 5.29
C ASP A 41 4.04 4.19 5.04
N GLY A 42 3.20 4.58 4.09
CA GLY A 42 3.08 5.97 3.70
C GLY A 42 1.74 6.30 3.06
N THR A 43 1.80 7.19 2.07
CA THR A 43 0.66 7.55 1.23
C THR A 43 1.01 7.34 -0.24
N CYS A 44 0.20 6.54 -0.94
CA CYS A 44 0.43 6.24 -2.34
C CYS A 44 0.24 7.48 -3.24
N VAL A 45 1.24 7.73 -4.07
CA VAL A 45 1.29 8.77 -5.11
C VAL A 45 1.42 8.11 -6.48
N LYS A 46 0.74 8.66 -7.49
CA LYS A 46 0.92 8.27 -8.89
C LYS A 46 1.61 9.41 -9.63
N VAL A 47 2.60 9.09 -10.43
CA VAL A 47 3.19 9.99 -11.43
C VAL A 47 2.74 9.51 -12.80
N GLU A 48 2.18 10.41 -13.60
CA GLU A 48 1.67 10.10 -14.94
C GLU A 48 1.77 11.35 -15.81
N ALA A 49 2.48 11.25 -16.94
CA ALA A 49 2.73 12.35 -17.86
C ALA A 49 3.27 13.62 -17.17
N GLY A 50 4.21 13.46 -16.23
CA GLY A 50 4.82 14.55 -15.47
C GLY A 50 3.91 15.19 -14.41
N LYS A 51 2.71 14.63 -14.18
CA LYS A 51 1.77 15.08 -13.14
C LYS A 51 1.71 14.13 -11.97
N TYR A 52 1.45 14.68 -10.79
CA TYR A 52 1.45 13.96 -9.52
C TYR A 52 0.03 13.88 -9.00
N PHE A 53 -0.35 12.70 -8.51
CA PHE A 53 -1.68 12.47 -7.98
C PHE A 53 -1.60 11.79 -6.63
N LYS A 54 -2.34 12.32 -5.65
CA LYS A 54 -2.52 11.66 -4.34
C LYS A 54 -3.69 10.69 -4.42
N ARG A 55 -3.55 9.52 -3.79
CA ARG A 55 -4.67 8.57 -3.70
C ARG A 55 -5.74 9.09 -2.75
N ARG A 56 -7.01 8.97 -3.14
CA ARG A 56 -8.16 9.35 -2.31
C ARG A 56 -9.18 8.21 -2.23
N GLU A 57 -9.69 7.95 -1.03
CA GLU A 57 -10.87 7.10 -0.81
C GLU A 57 -12.07 8.01 -0.51
N VAL A 58 -13.22 7.71 -1.13
CA VAL A 58 -14.49 8.39 -0.92
C VAL A 58 -15.50 7.35 -0.42
N GLY A 59 -16.03 7.58 0.78
CA GLY A 59 -17.02 6.69 1.39
C GLY A 59 -18.39 6.74 0.67
N LYS A 60 -19.20 5.70 0.86
CA LYS A 60 -20.55 5.61 0.29
C LYS A 60 -21.38 6.85 0.64
N GLY A 61 -21.97 7.49 -0.37
CA GLY A 61 -22.83 8.67 -0.22
C GLY A 61 -22.11 9.96 0.19
N LYS A 62 -20.77 9.97 0.26
CA LYS A 62 -20.00 11.19 0.50
C LYS A 62 -19.81 11.98 -0.80
N PRO A 63 -19.73 13.32 -0.72
CA PRO A 63 -19.43 14.15 -1.88
C PRO A 63 -18.10 13.73 -2.52
N ILE A 64 -18.11 13.61 -3.86
CA ILE A 64 -16.90 13.36 -4.64
C ILE A 64 -16.11 14.68 -4.69
N PRO A 65 -14.84 14.70 -4.25
CA PRO A 65 -14.02 15.91 -4.33
C PRO A 65 -13.85 16.39 -5.77
N HIS A 66 -13.69 17.70 -5.95
CA HIS A 66 -13.35 18.27 -7.25
C HIS A 66 -12.04 17.65 -7.78
N GLY A 67 -12.00 17.35 -9.08
CA GLY A 67 -10.82 16.73 -9.72
C GLY A 67 -10.59 15.25 -9.37
N PHE A 68 -11.53 14.57 -8.70
CA PHE A 68 -11.41 13.15 -8.41
C PHE A 68 -11.58 12.28 -9.66
N ILE A 69 -10.54 11.51 -9.97
CA ILE A 69 -10.50 10.53 -11.05
C ILE A 69 -10.69 9.14 -10.44
N GLU A 70 -11.87 8.55 -10.63
CA GLU A 70 -12.18 7.22 -10.11
C GLU A 70 -11.28 6.15 -10.75
N ALA A 71 -10.71 5.28 -9.91
CA ALA A 71 -9.85 4.19 -10.34
C ALA A 71 -10.42 2.79 -10.00
N ASP A 72 -11.25 2.70 -8.95
CA ASP A 72 -11.90 1.47 -8.52
C ASP A 72 -13.14 1.78 -7.66
N ARG A 73 -14.09 0.84 -7.62
CA ARG A 73 -15.29 0.93 -6.79
C ARG A 73 -15.63 -0.44 -6.19
N ASP A 74 -15.75 -0.47 -4.87
CA ASP A 74 -16.18 -1.64 -4.11
C ASP A 74 -17.72 -1.63 -4.06
N GLU A 75 -18.38 -2.48 -4.85
CA GLU A 75 -19.85 -2.52 -4.95
C GLU A 75 -20.52 -2.99 -3.65
N VAL A 76 -19.83 -3.74 -2.81
CA VAL A 76 -20.35 -4.23 -1.52
C VAL A 76 -20.43 -3.07 -0.52
N THR A 77 -19.33 -2.33 -0.37
CA THR A 77 -19.25 -1.23 0.61
C THR A 77 -19.69 0.11 0.05
N GLY A 78 -19.78 0.24 -1.28
CA GLY A 78 -20.04 1.49 -2.00
C GLY A 78 -18.87 2.49 -1.96
N LYS A 79 -17.68 2.05 -1.51
CA LYS A 79 -16.48 2.89 -1.43
C LYS A 79 -15.85 3.06 -2.81
N ARG A 80 -15.42 4.29 -3.11
CA ARG A 80 -14.70 4.64 -4.33
C ARG A 80 -13.25 4.95 -3.99
N VAL A 81 -12.33 4.49 -4.82
CA VAL A 81 -10.90 4.82 -4.71
C VAL A 81 -10.46 5.44 -6.02
N GLY A 82 -9.67 6.50 -5.92
CA GLY A 82 -9.26 7.26 -7.09
C GLY A 82 -8.07 8.16 -6.79
N TRP A 83 -7.90 9.12 -7.69
CA TRP A 83 -6.76 10.03 -7.73
C TRP A 83 -7.24 11.46 -7.74
N ILE A 84 -6.50 12.35 -7.10
CA ILE A 84 -6.68 13.80 -7.20
C ILE A 84 -5.30 14.37 -7.53
N GLU A 85 -5.23 15.25 -8.52
CA GLU A 85 -4.00 15.95 -8.89
C GLU A 85 -3.48 16.75 -7.69
N ILE A 86 -2.17 16.71 -7.49
CA ILE A 86 -1.50 17.45 -6.42
C ILE A 86 -1.25 18.86 -6.93
N GLU A 87 -2.09 19.79 -6.49
CA GLU A 87 -1.95 21.21 -6.75
C GLU A 87 -0.86 21.82 -5.85
N PRO A 88 0.22 22.40 -6.40
CA PRO A 88 1.33 22.94 -5.61
C PRO A 88 0.93 24.07 -4.64
N CYS A 89 -0.08 24.86 -5.02
CA CYS A 89 -0.56 25.99 -4.24
C CYS A 89 -1.51 25.61 -3.10
N ASP A 90 -1.97 24.35 -3.03
CA ASP A 90 -2.85 23.88 -1.97
C ASP A 90 -2.02 23.50 -0.71
N PRO A 91 -2.23 24.17 0.45
CA PRO A 91 -1.49 23.87 1.67
C PRO A 91 -1.64 22.42 2.17
N GLU A 92 -2.71 21.72 1.80
CA GLU A 92 -2.88 20.29 2.14
C GLU A 92 -1.82 19.41 1.45
N ASN A 93 -1.24 19.88 0.36
CA ASN A 93 -0.26 19.15 -0.44
C ASN A 93 1.19 19.42 -0.03
N LYS A 94 1.45 20.26 0.96
CA LYS A 94 2.81 20.68 1.33
C LYS A 94 3.82 19.53 1.53
N TRP A 95 3.40 18.38 2.07
CA TRP A 95 4.29 17.23 2.27
C TRP A 95 4.49 16.41 0.99
N HIS A 96 3.52 16.41 0.08
CA HIS A 96 3.73 15.86 -1.26
C HIS A 96 4.71 16.74 -2.03
N MET A 97 4.55 18.06 -1.92
CA MET A 97 5.46 19.03 -2.56
C MET A 97 6.87 18.98 -1.99
N ALA A 98 7.02 18.71 -0.69
CA ALA A 98 8.33 18.53 -0.05
C ALA A 98 9.08 17.30 -0.57
N ALA A 99 8.38 16.31 -1.15
CA ALA A 99 8.97 15.12 -1.76
C ALA A 99 8.95 15.16 -3.30
N PHE A 100 8.59 16.30 -3.88
CA PHE A 100 8.41 16.43 -5.33
C PHE A 100 9.75 16.39 -6.06
N ASP A 101 9.79 15.66 -7.17
CA ASP A 101 10.98 15.50 -8.00
C ASP A 101 10.54 15.30 -9.46
N GLU A 102 10.68 16.33 -10.29
CA GLU A 102 10.25 16.33 -11.70
C GLU A 102 10.94 15.27 -12.57
N SER A 103 12.03 14.67 -12.09
CA SER A 103 12.76 13.63 -12.82
C SER A 103 12.16 12.23 -12.67
N LEU A 104 11.16 12.05 -11.79
CA LEU A 104 10.56 10.74 -11.57
C LEU A 104 9.79 10.27 -12.82
N PRO A 105 10.03 9.04 -13.28
CA PRO A 105 9.27 8.47 -14.38
C PRO A 105 7.81 8.19 -13.99
N ASP A 106 6.99 7.94 -15.00
CA ASP A 106 5.61 7.50 -14.79
C ASP A 106 5.58 6.20 -13.98
N GLY A 107 4.74 6.16 -12.95
CA GLY A 107 4.73 5.06 -12.00
C GLY A 107 3.91 5.32 -10.75
N THR A 108 4.05 4.43 -9.78
CA THR A 108 3.47 4.62 -8.45
C THR A 108 4.57 4.59 -7.40
N TYR A 109 4.42 5.47 -6.43
CA TYR A 109 5.36 5.74 -5.37
C TYR A 109 4.63 5.73 -4.03
N GLU A 110 5.39 5.56 -2.96
CA GLU A 110 4.90 5.80 -1.61
C GLU A 110 5.57 7.06 -1.07
N LEU A 111 4.76 8.07 -0.73
CA LEU A 111 5.18 9.23 0.03
C LEU A 111 5.43 8.81 1.47
N VAL A 112 6.64 9.08 1.96
CA VAL A 112 7.11 8.76 3.31
C VAL A 112 7.82 9.97 3.93
N GLY A 113 8.10 9.93 5.24
CA GLY A 113 8.92 10.92 5.93
C GLY A 113 8.31 11.48 7.22
N PRO A 114 8.93 12.52 7.82
CA PRO A 114 8.71 12.97 9.20
C PRO A 114 7.26 13.26 9.60
N LYS A 115 6.44 13.68 8.62
CA LYS A 115 5.04 14.08 8.79
C LYS A 115 4.04 13.12 8.14
N VAL A 116 4.49 11.93 7.75
CA VAL A 116 3.66 10.90 7.10
C VAL A 116 3.59 9.67 8.01
N GLN A 117 2.38 9.27 8.40
CA GLN A 117 2.11 8.09 9.22
C GLN A 117 2.91 7.98 10.54
N GLY A 118 3.44 9.09 11.07
CA GLY A 118 4.30 9.08 12.25
C GLY A 118 5.77 8.72 11.98
N ASN A 119 6.22 8.83 10.72
CA ASN A 119 7.58 8.53 10.26
C ASN A 119 8.09 7.10 10.54
N PRO A 120 7.29 6.06 10.27
CA PRO A 120 7.71 4.68 10.58
C PRO A 120 8.86 4.20 9.68
N GLU A 121 9.16 4.92 8.59
CA GLU A 121 10.33 4.65 7.74
C GLU A 121 11.61 5.35 8.25
N ASP A 122 11.52 6.13 9.33
CA ASP A 122 12.63 6.80 10.01
C ASP A 122 13.53 7.63 9.07
N LEU A 123 12.90 8.54 8.33
CA LEU A 123 13.58 9.43 7.39
C LEU A 123 13.65 10.85 7.95
N GLU A 124 14.74 11.57 7.64
CA GLU A 124 14.92 12.98 8.00
C GLU A 124 14.10 13.90 7.10
N GLU A 125 13.83 13.47 5.87
CA GLU A 125 13.15 14.26 4.84
C GLU A 125 12.00 13.49 4.20
N HIS A 126 11.11 14.23 3.52
CA HIS A 126 10.02 13.65 2.76
C HIS A 126 10.53 13.12 1.42
N GLN A 127 10.15 11.89 1.08
CA GLN A 127 10.63 11.22 -0.13
C GLN A 127 9.50 10.44 -0.81
N LEU A 128 9.64 10.24 -2.12
CA LEU A 128 8.80 9.34 -2.91
C LEU A 128 9.58 8.07 -3.22
N LEU A 129 9.22 6.97 -2.55
CA LEU A 129 9.87 5.68 -2.79
C LEU A 129 9.15 4.92 -3.89
N SER A 130 9.89 4.54 -4.94
CA SER A 130 9.36 3.78 -6.08
C SER A 130 8.85 2.41 -5.65
N HIS A 131 7.63 2.06 -6.06
CA HIS A 131 7.12 0.69 -5.89
C HIS A 131 7.82 -0.31 -6.81
N ALA A 132 8.29 0.13 -7.98
CA ALA A 132 9.00 -0.73 -8.93
C ALA A 132 10.37 -1.17 -8.40
N ASP A 133 11.02 -0.31 -7.63
CA ASP A 133 12.34 -0.52 -7.04
C ASP A 133 12.26 -0.99 -5.58
N ALA A 134 11.06 -1.31 -5.09
CA ALA A 134 10.86 -1.80 -3.74
C ALA A 134 11.71 -3.05 -3.49
N LYS A 135 12.38 -3.08 -2.33
CA LYS A 135 13.28 -4.16 -1.95
C LYS A 135 12.60 -5.52 -2.10
N ARG A 136 13.19 -6.39 -2.93
CA ARG A 136 12.76 -7.77 -3.14
C ARG A 136 13.26 -8.68 -2.01
N TYR A 137 12.48 -9.69 -1.68
CA TYR A 137 12.82 -10.74 -0.74
C TYR A 137 12.58 -12.10 -1.40
N GLU A 138 13.62 -12.92 -1.52
CA GLU A 138 13.57 -14.22 -2.21
C GLU A 138 13.05 -15.33 -1.29
N ASP A 139 13.55 -15.40 -0.05
CA ASP A 139 13.23 -16.45 0.92
C ASP A 139 12.10 -16.06 1.90
N VAL A 140 10.98 -15.56 1.36
CA VAL A 140 9.81 -15.26 2.19
C VAL A 140 9.00 -16.53 2.43
N PRO A 141 8.79 -16.95 3.69
CA PRO A 141 7.94 -18.09 4.00
C PRO A 141 6.50 -17.81 3.59
N ARG A 142 5.75 -18.87 3.25
CA ARG A 142 4.39 -18.73 2.72
C ARG A 142 3.34 -19.48 3.54
N THR A 143 3.68 -19.83 4.77
CA THR A 143 2.74 -20.32 5.77
C THR A 143 2.35 -19.18 6.71
N PHE A 144 1.24 -19.33 7.43
CA PHE A 144 0.81 -18.32 8.41
C PHE A 144 1.86 -18.08 9.49
N GLU A 145 2.32 -19.14 10.15
CA GLU A 145 3.34 -19.02 11.21
C GLU A 145 4.66 -18.48 10.65
N GLY A 146 5.08 -18.94 9.48
CA GLY A 146 6.32 -18.45 8.86
C GLY A 146 6.25 -16.95 8.54
N LEU A 147 5.14 -16.46 7.99
CA LEU A 147 4.96 -15.03 7.72
C LEU A 147 4.90 -14.20 9.01
N LEU A 148 4.26 -14.74 10.05
CA LEU A 148 4.21 -14.13 11.38
C LEU A 148 5.61 -13.93 11.95
N GLU A 149 6.42 -14.98 12.01
CA GLU A 149 7.80 -14.93 12.52
C GLU A 149 8.70 -14.03 11.67
N TRP A 150 8.56 -14.10 10.34
CA TRP A 150 9.34 -13.32 9.40
C TRP A 150 9.08 -11.81 9.55
N LEU A 151 7.82 -11.41 9.71
CA LEU A 151 7.44 -10.01 9.95
C LEU A 151 7.73 -9.56 11.39
N ARG A 152 7.69 -10.46 12.38
CA ARG A 152 8.03 -10.13 13.77
C ARG A 152 9.47 -9.67 13.90
N SER A 153 10.39 -10.34 13.22
CA SER A 153 11.83 -10.05 13.25
C SER A 153 12.27 -8.83 12.43
N ARG A 154 11.36 -8.16 11.72
CA ARG A 154 11.67 -7.03 10.83
C ARG A 154 10.83 -5.81 11.16
N ASP A 155 11.40 -4.62 10.99
CA ASP A 155 10.68 -3.37 11.20
C ASP A 155 10.25 -2.72 9.89
N ILE A 156 9.29 -3.36 9.24
CA ILE A 156 8.65 -2.90 7.99
C ILE A 156 7.13 -2.98 8.15
N GLU A 157 6.36 -2.29 7.29
CA GLU A 157 4.89 -2.41 7.33
C GLU A 157 4.44 -3.83 7.02
N GLY A 158 5.07 -4.46 6.03
CA GLY A 158 4.62 -5.70 5.44
C GLY A 158 5.27 -6.02 4.12
N LEU A 159 4.57 -6.88 3.38
CA LEU A 159 4.97 -7.35 2.05
C LEU A 159 3.85 -7.14 1.04
N VAL A 160 4.24 -6.92 -0.21
CA VAL A 160 3.38 -7.06 -1.38
C VAL A 160 3.96 -8.18 -2.24
N PHE A 161 3.14 -9.17 -2.55
CA PHE A 161 3.47 -10.22 -3.51
C PHE A 161 3.01 -9.78 -4.90
N HIS A 162 3.87 -9.96 -5.89
CA HIS A 162 3.63 -9.61 -7.30
C HIS A 162 3.70 -10.86 -8.15
N HIS A 163 2.57 -11.25 -8.75
CA HIS A 163 2.54 -12.33 -9.72
C HIS A 163 2.87 -11.77 -11.13
N PRO A 164 3.58 -12.53 -12.01
CA PRO A 164 3.91 -12.08 -13.37
C PRO A 164 2.72 -11.67 -14.25
N ASP A 165 1.52 -12.18 -13.98
CA ASP A 165 0.28 -11.82 -14.69
C ASP A 165 -0.39 -10.51 -14.20
N GLY A 166 0.23 -9.81 -13.25
CA GLY A 166 -0.27 -8.55 -12.69
C GLY A 166 -1.16 -8.70 -11.45
N ARG A 167 -1.50 -9.92 -11.01
CA ARG A 167 -2.12 -10.12 -9.69
C ARG A 167 -1.16 -9.65 -8.60
N MET A 168 -1.74 -9.08 -7.54
CA MET A 168 -1.01 -8.67 -6.35
C MET A 168 -1.75 -9.15 -5.11
N ALA A 169 -1.01 -9.43 -4.04
CA ALA A 169 -1.55 -9.71 -2.72
C ALA A 169 -0.66 -9.05 -1.66
N LYS A 170 -1.17 -8.80 -0.45
CA LYS A 170 -0.37 -8.16 0.61
C LYS A 170 -0.56 -8.80 1.97
N ILE A 171 0.42 -8.60 2.85
CA ILE A 171 0.30 -8.93 4.27
C ILE A 171 1.01 -7.86 5.07
N LYS A 172 0.43 -7.42 6.18
CA LYS A 172 1.04 -6.40 7.05
C LYS A 172 1.31 -6.96 8.43
N LYS A 173 2.33 -6.42 9.07
CA LYS A 173 2.70 -6.68 10.47
C LYS A 173 1.50 -6.51 11.41
N ARG A 174 0.72 -5.43 11.22
CA ARG A 174 -0.48 -5.16 12.00
C ARG A 174 -1.62 -6.17 11.80
N ASP A 175 -1.65 -6.90 10.68
CA ASP A 175 -2.67 -7.91 10.44
C ASP A 175 -2.51 -9.08 11.45
N PHE A 176 -1.28 -9.32 11.92
CA PHE A 176 -0.94 -10.25 13.00
C PHE A 176 -0.98 -9.62 14.41
N GLY A 177 -1.52 -8.40 14.56
CA GLY A 177 -1.50 -7.67 15.84
C GLY A 177 -0.13 -7.16 16.28
N LEU A 178 0.89 -7.25 15.43
CA LEU A 178 2.25 -6.77 15.71
C LEU A 178 2.37 -5.27 15.40
N LYS A 179 3.29 -4.59 16.11
CA LYS A 179 3.58 -3.15 15.93
C LYS A 179 4.96 -2.93 15.32
N ARG A 180 5.12 -1.82 14.61
CA ARG A 180 6.42 -1.28 14.22
C ARG A 180 7.08 -0.61 15.44
N LYS A 181 8.39 -0.36 15.36
CA LYS A 181 9.05 0.44 16.38
C LYS A 181 8.43 1.85 16.40
N PRO A 182 8.32 2.47 17.59
CA PRO A 182 7.83 3.83 17.72
C PRO A 182 8.78 4.84 17.09
#